data_AF-A0A941R099-F1
#
_entry.id   AF-A0A941R099-F1
#
_cell.length_a   1.000
_cell.length_b   1.000
_cell.length_c   1.000
_cell.angle_alpha   90.00
_cell.angle_beta   90.00
_cell.angle_gamma   90.00
#
_symmetry.space_group_name_H-M   'P 1'
#
loop_
_entity.id
_entity.type
_entity.pdbx_description
1 polymer ?
#
loop_
_entity_poly.entity_id
_entity_poly.type
_entity_poly.pdbx_seq_one_letter_code
_entity_poly.pdbx_strand_id
1 'polypeptide(L)' 'MASIPPELDTDDVVEISQSFSCNKCGTQLTINRQSVVANEPPKHCKEEMQPLD' A
#
# COMPACT_ATOMS: atom_id res chain seq x y z
N MET A 1 -25.23 7.21 9.51
CA MET A 1 -24.33 6.59 10.49
C MET A 1 -22.96 6.57 9.84
N ALA A 2 -21.98 7.31 10.36
CA ALA A 2 -20.62 7.25 9.84
C ALA A 2 -19.96 6.01 10.44
N SER A 3 -19.66 5.01 9.62
CA SER A 3 -18.88 3.85 10.06
C SER A 3 -17.47 4.34 10.36
N ILE A 4 -17.10 4.29 11.63
CA ILE A 4 -15.73 4.54 12.07
C ILE A 4 -14.89 3.43 11.42
N PRO A 5 -13.82 3.75 10.68
CA PRO A 5 -12.91 2.73 10.18
C PRO A 5 -12.44 1.86 11.35
N PRO A 6 -12.29 0.54 11.18
CA PRO A 6 -11.69 -0.30 12.20
C PRO A 6 -10.34 0.32 12.60
N GLU A 7 -10.10 0.41 13.90
CA GLU A 7 -8.80 0.83 14.41
C GLU A 7 -7.77 -0.18 13.87
N LEU A 8 -6.76 0.30 13.15
CA LEU A 8 -5.65 -0.55 12.74
C LEU A 8 -4.78 -0.74 13.96
N ASP A 9 -4.79 -1.95 14.52
CA ASP A 9 -3.87 -2.35 15.57
C ASP A 9 -2.42 -2.14 15.09
N THR A 10 -1.59 -1.54 15.92
CA THR A 10 -0.19 -1.29 15.58
C THR A 10 0.63 -2.58 15.43
N ASP A 11 0.13 -3.69 15.99
CA ASP A 11 0.70 -5.04 15.81
C ASP A 11 0.47 -5.56 14.38
N ASP A 12 -0.64 -5.16 13.76
CA ASP A 12 -1.01 -5.51 12.40
C ASP A 12 -0.32 -4.65 11.33
N VAL A 13 0.68 -3.84 11.70
CA VAL A 13 1.49 -3.04 10.77
C VAL A 13 2.96 -3.41 10.90
N VAL A 14 3.50 -4.03 9.85
CA VAL A 14 4.91 -4.46 9.79
C VAL A 14 5.77 -3.45 9.03
N GLU A 15 7.01 -3.28 9.46
CA GLU A 15 8.02 -2.54 8.70
C GLU A 15 8.48 -3.39 7.52
N ILE A 16 8.41 -2.79 6.33
CA ILE A 16 8.80 -3.43 5.06
C ILE A 16 9.64 -2.44 4.25
N SER A 17 10.14 -2.87 3.10
CA SER A 17 10.80 -1.97 2.14
C SER A 17 10.41 -2.37 0.72
N GLN A 18 9.12 -2.39 0.43
CA GLN A 18 8.59 -2.82 -0.87
C GLN A 18 8.45 -1.62 -1.80
N SER A 19 9.00 -1.72 -2.99
CA SER A 19 8.88 -0.70 -4.01
C SER A 19 7.83 -1.08 -5.05
N PHE A 20 7.14 -0.09 -5.59
CA PHE A 20 6.10 -0.24 -6.60
C PHE A 20 6.35 0.74 -7.73
N SER A 21 5.96 0.38 -8.95
CA SER A 21 6.00 1.24 -10.13
C SER A 21 4.64 1.36 -10.80
N CYS A 22 4.29 2.57 -11.23
CA CYS A 22 3.12 2.81 -12.04
C CYS A 22 3.46 2.56 -13.51
N ASN A 23 2.77 1.60 -14.15
CA ASN A 23 3.01 1.25 -15.55
C ASN A 23 2.66 2.39 -16.54
N LYS A 24 1.75 3.30 -16.17
CA LYS A 24 1.32 4.42 -17.03
C LYS A 24 2.32 5.56 -17.14
N CYS A 25 2.84 6.01 -16.00
CA CYS A 25 3.65 7.23 -15.92
C CYS A 25 5.08 6.98 -15.44
N GLY A 26 5.40 5.77 -15.00
CA GLY A 26 6.72 5.42 -14.48
C GLY A 26 6.99 5.88 -13.04
N THR A 27 5.99 6.42 -12.33
CA THR A 27 6.14 6.83 -10.93
C THR A 27 6.52 5.65 -10.06
N GLN A 28 7.53 5.81 -9.21
CA GLN A 28 7.94 4.82 -8.22
C GLN A 28 7.52 5.25 -6.82
N LEU A 29 7.10 4.28 -6.00
CA LEU A 29 6.69 4.49 -4.61
C LEU A 29 7.29 3.38 -3.76
N THR A 30 7.93 3.73 -2.65
CA THR A 30 8.44 2.75 -1.68
C THR A 30 7.59 2.81 -0.41
N ILE A 31 7.00 1.67 -0.06
CA ILE A 31 6.24 1.48 1.17
C ILE A 31 7.21 0.96 2.24
N ASN A 32 7.30 1.70 3.34
CA ASN A 32 8.16 1.35 4.48
C ASN A 32 7.40 0.65 5.62
N ARG A 33 6.07 0.75 5.62
CA ARG A 33 5.19 0.14 6.62
C ARG A 33 3.89 -0.29 5.94
N GLN A 34 3.48 -1.53 6.17
CA GLN A 34 2.29 -2.09 5.53
C GLN A 34 1.47 -2.88 6.52
N SER A 35 0.15 -2.79 6.41
CA SER A 35 -0.72 -3.62 7.23
C SER A 35 -0.66 -5.07 6.74
N VAL A 36 -0.63 -6.02 7.67
CA VAL A 36 -0.77 -7.46 7.37
C VAL A 36 -2.21 -7.80 6.96
N VAL A 37 -3.19 -7.01 7.41
CA VAL A 37 -4.61 -7.16 7.10
C VAL A 37 -4.97 -6.47 5.79
N ALA A 38 -4.44 -5.26 5.55
CA ALA A 38 -4.67 -4.48 4.34
C ALA A 38 -3.38 -4.37 3.50
N ASN A 39 -3.02 -5.49 2.86
CA ASN A 39 -1.78 -5.68 2.10
C ASN A 39 -1.98 -5.45 0.58
N GLU A 40 -2.88 -4.55 0.19
CA GLU A 40 -3.18 -4.32 -1.22
C GLU A 40 -2.17 -3.36 -1.88
N PRO A 41 -1.81 -3.57 -3.15
CA PRO A 41 -0.90 -2.69 -3.86
C PRO A 41 -1.48 -1.27 -3.99
N PRO A 42 -0.63 -0.24 -3.94
CA PRO A 42 -1.07 1.14 -4.07
C PRO A 42 -1.66 1.40 -5.46
N LYS A 43 -2.72 2.22 -5.52
CA LYS A 43 -3.36 2.63 -6.78
C LYS A 43 -2.85 4.00 -7.23
N HIS A 44 -2.33 4.09 -8.45
CA HIS A 44 -1.87 5.33 -9.08
C HIS A 44 -2.32 5.38 -10.55
N CYS A 45 -2.63 6.56 -11.08
CA CYS A 45 -3.20 6.69 -12.43
C CYS A 45 -4.49 5.87 -12.66
N LYS A 46 -5.25 5.58 -11.59
CA LYS A 46 -6.46 4.72 -11.59
C LYS A 46 -6.18 3.23 -11.84
N GLU A 47 -4.93 2.80 -11.76
CA GLU A 47 -4.53 1.40 -11.88
C GLU A 47 -3.69 0.98 -10.67
N GLU A 48 -3.64 -0.32 -10.41
CA GLU A 48 -2.79 -0.89 -9.38
C GLU A 48 -1.33 -0.82 -9.82
N MET A 49 -0.47 -0.29 -8.94
CA MET A 49 0.96 -0.26 -9.20
C MET A 49 1.53 -1.68 -9.13
N GLN A 50 2.56 -1.93 -9.93
CA GLN A 50 3.23 -3.24 -9.97
C GLN A 50 4.37 -3.24 -8.95
N PRO A 51 4.49 -4.28 -8.11
CA PRO A 51 5.63 -4.41 -7.22
C PRO A 51 6.91 -4.54 -8.04
N LEU A 52 7.98 -3.94 -7.52
CA LEU A 52 9.34 -4.10 -8.01
C LEU A 52 10.02 -5.11 -7.08
N ASP A 53 10.44 -6.25 -7.65
CA ASP A 53 11.22 -7.29 -6.97
C ASP A 53 12.63 -6.78 -6.60
#